data_AF-A0A1Y2D6G9-F1
#
_entry.id   AF-A0A1Y2D6G9-F1
#
_cell.length_a   1.000
_cell.length_b   1.000
_cell.length_c   1.000
_cell.angle_alpha   90.00
_cell.angle_beta   90.00
_cell.angle_gamma   90.00
#
_symmetry.space_group_name_H-M   'P 1'
#
loop_
_entity.id
_entity.type
_entity.pdbx_description
1 polymer ?
#
loop_
_entity_poly.entity_id
_entity_poly.type
_entity_poly.pdbx_seq_one_letter_code
_entity_poly.pdbx_strand_id
1 'polypeptide(L)'
;MTKKDAKATSSPVKEKAETVPTEPASTSETKPENTTINQPEKPRVYNKKIPWWILTKLLFFTFLLFGLPIFTYFYTQAYVFPYEPVYCAVAAVVSVNIVLVLYILVAALSDRPSKDDKKKNE
;
A
#
# COMPACT_ATOMS: atom_id res chain seq x y z
N MET A 1 -15.59 -47.40 15.12
CA MET A 1 -14.73 -48.17 14.18
C MET A 1 -15.05 -47.71 12.77
N THR A 2 -14.30 -46.76 12.20
CA THR A 2 -13.02 -46.94 11.47
C THR A 2 -13.15 -47.65 10.13
N LYS A 3 -12.91 -46.90 9.06
CA LYS A 3 -12.09 -47.16 7.84
C LYS A 3 -12.80 -46.57 6.62
N LYS A 4 -12.27 -45.48 6.03
CA LYS A 4 -11.08 -45.40 5.14
C LYS A 4 -11.37 -45.89 3.72
N ASP A 5 -11.24 -44.94 2.80
CA ASP A 5 -10.47 -44.99 1.54
C ASP A 5 -10.74 -46.10 0.51
N ALA A 6 -11.11 -45.68 -0.70
CA ALA A 6 -10.70 -46.17 -2.04
C ALA A 6 -11.78 -45.68 -3.05
N LYS A 7 -11.58 -44.76 -4.00
CA LYS A 7 -10.53 -44.52 -5.02
C LYS A 7 -10.11 -45.77 -5.81
N ALA A 8 -10.83 -46.00 -6.91
CA ALA A 8 -10.37 -46.67 -8.13
C ALA A 8 -11.28 -46.17 -9.28
N THR A 9 -10.93 -45.19 -10.13
CA THR A 9 -10.05 -45.25 -11.32
C THR A 9 -10.22 -46.48 -12.20
N SER A 10 -10.88 -46.29 -13.35
CA SER A 10 -10.54 -46.99 -14.59
C SER A 10 -10.79 -46.08 -15.79
N SER A 11 -9.73 -45.40 -16.23
CA SER A 11 -9.61 -44.80 -17.55
C SER A 11 -9.61 -45.91 -18.62
N PRO A 12 -9.85 -45.57 -19.89
CA PRO A 12 -8.74 -45.72 -20.82
C PRO A 12 -8.76 -44.68 -21.94
N VAL A 13 -7.76 -43.79 -22.00
CA VAL A 13 -7.13 -43.38 -23.28
C VAL A 13 -5.67 -42.99 -22.98
N LYS A 14 -4.75 -43.93 -23.27
CA LYS A 14 -3.43 -43.79 -23.93
C LYS A 14 -2.61 -42.51 -23.63
N GLU A 15 -1.52 -42.53 -22.86
CA GLU A 15 -0.14 -42.91 -23.26
C GLU A 15 0.21 -42.42 -24.69
N LYS A 16 1.14 -41.47 -24.92
CA LYS A 16 2.56 -41.42 -24.55
C LYS A 16 3.15 -40.06 -24.94
N ALA A 17 4.32 -39.76 -24.38
CA ALA A 17 5.37 -38.86 -24.90
C ALA A 17 5.32 -37.39 -24.45
N GLU A 18 6.05 -37.16 -23.37
CA GLU A 18 6.86 -35.98 -23.09
C GLU A 18 7.67 -35.51 -24.31
N THR A 19 7.42 -34.27 -24.76
CA THR A 19 8.41 -33.42 -25.44
C THR A 19 8.11 -31.96 -25.12
N VAL A 20 8.92 -31.38 -24.23
CA VAL A 20 9.26 -29.93 -24.20
C VAL A 20 10.25 -29.72 -25.37
N PRO A 21 10.29 -28.61 -26.17
CA PRO A 21 10.12 -27.20 -25.76
C PRO A 21 9.34 -26.25 -26.72
N THR A 22 8.89 -25.14 -26.12
CA THR A 22 8.95 -23.75 -26.65
C THR A 22 7.87 -23.22 -27.61
N GLU A 23 7.39 -22.03 -27.20
CA GLU A 23 6.72 -20.96 -27.95
C GLU A 23 5.24 -21.10 -28.36
N PRO A 24 4.32 -20.34 -27.75
CA PRO A 24 2.98 -20.16 -28.31
C PRO A 24 3.02 -19.15 -29.47
N ALA A 25 3.10 -19.68 -30.69
CA ALA A 25 2.83 -18.94 -31.91
C ALA A 25 1.33 -18.97 -32.27
N SER A 26 0.73 -17.78 -32.27
CA SER A 26 -0.15 -17.23 -33.32
C SER A 26 -1.62 -17.67 -33.47
N THR A 27 -2.40 -16.68 -33.94
CA THR A 27 -3.69 -16.72 -34.67
C THR A 27 -4.87 -16.22 -33.79
N SER A 28 -5.59 -15.12 -34.06
CA SER A 28 -5.84 -14.39 -35.32
C SER A 28 -6.52 -13.01 -35.09
N GLU A 29 -6.04 -11.99 -35.83
CA GLU A 29 -6.76 -10.97 -36.65
C GLU A 29 -7.75 -9.97 -35.97
N THR A 30 -7.71 -8.64 -36.20
CA THR A 30 -7.85 -7.93 -37.51
C THR A 30 -7.15 -6.51 -37.56
N LYS A 31 -6.08 -6.41 -38.38
CA LYS A 31 -5.52 -5.40 -39.36
C LYS A 31 -6.16 -3.97 -39.55
N PRO A 32 -5.51 -2.90 -40.16
CA PRO A 32 -4.09 -2.53 -40.44
C PRO A 32 -3.63 -1.06 -40.07
N GLU A 33 -2.31 -0.88 -39.87
CA GLU A 33 -1.42 0.11 -40.56
C GLU A 33 -1.63 1.65 -40.44
N ASN A 34 -0.76 2.29 -39.64
CA ASN A 34 0.25 3.21 -40.19
C ASN A 34 1.53 3.14 -39.34
N THR A 35 2.59 2.80 -40.03
CA THR A 35 3.97 2.59 -39.62
C THR A 35 4.70 3.93 -39.49
N THR A 36 5.21 4.24 -38.30
CA THR A 36 6.50 4.95 -38.17
C THR A 36 7.31 4.26 -37.08
N ILE A 37 7.98 3.20 -37.50
CA ILE A 37 9.13 2.60 -36.81
C ILE A 37 10.26 3.61 -36.93
N ASN A 38 10.67 4.21 -35.80
CA ASN A 38 12.04 4.61 -35.47
C ASN A 38 12.04 5.34 -34.12
N GLN A 39 11.87 4.60 -33.03
CA GLN A 39 12.49 5.02 -31.76
C GLN A 39 12.97 3.77 -31.03
N PRO A 40 14.29 3.62 -30.79
CA PRO A 40 14.75 2.57 -29.88
C PRO A 40 14.10 2.82 -28.53
N GLU A 41 13.41 1.83 -27.96
CA GLU A 41 12.89 1.90 -26.59
C GLU A 41 14.07 2.10 -25.64
N LYS A 42 14.38 3.36 -25.34
CA LYS A 42 15.30 3.70 -24.27
C LYS A 42 14.65 3.19 -22.98
N PRO A 43 15.38 2.46 -22.11
CA PRO A 43 14.83 2.03 -20.84
C PRO A 43 14.31 3.26 -20.10
N ARG A 44 13.04 3.22 -19.67
CA ARG A 44 12.46 4.34 -18.92
C ARG A 44 13.16 4.39 -17.58
N VAL A 45 14.23 5.19 -17.50
CA VAL A 45 14.89 5.52 -16.25
C VAL A 45 13.88 6.32 -15.42
N TYR A 46 13.23 5.65 -14.48
CA TYR A 46 12.22 6.23 -13.61
C TYR A 46 12.88 7.16 -12.57
N ASN A 47 13.36 8.30 -13.04
CA ASN A 47 13.88 9.37 -12.18
C ASN A 47 12.72 10.22 -11.65
N LYS A 48 11.74 9.58 -11.00
CA LYS A 48 10.64 10.30 -10.34
C LYS A 48 11.17 10.87 -9.03
N LYS A 49 11.48 12.16 -9.01
CA LYS A 49 11.82 12.87 -7.78
C LYS A 49 10.59 12.93 -6.89
N ILE A 50 10.65 12.26 -5.74
CA ILE A 50 9.62 12.35 -4.73
C ILE A 50 9.78 13.73 -4.07
N PRO A 51 8.75 14.59 -4.07
CA PRO A 51 8.84 15.92 -3.48
C PRO A 51 9.14 15.84 -1.99
N TRP A 52 10.15 16.59 -1.54
CA TRP A 52 10.65 16.54 -0.16
C TRP A 52 9.56 16.91 0.88
N TRP A 53 8.65 17.79 0.52
CA TRP A 53 7.51 18.21 1.36
C TRP A 53 6.61 17.03 1.77
N ILE A 54 6.45 16.03 0.90
CA ILE A 54 5.64 14.84 1.18
C ILE A 54 6.37 13.94 2.18
N LEU A 55 7.70 13.82 2.03
CA LEU A 55 8.52 12.98 2.91
C LEU A 55 8.48 13.50 4.36
N THR A 56 8.57 14.82 4.53
CA THR A 56 8.47 15.46 5.86
C THR A 56 7.10 15.25 6.49
N LYS A 57 6.01 15.35 5.71
CA LYS A 57 4.66 15.08 6.21
C LYS A 57 4.48 13.63 6.63
N LEU A 58 4.96 12.67 5.85
CA LEU A 58 4.88 11.24 6.18
C LEU A 58 5.63 10.92 7.49
N LEU A 59 6.82 11.51 7.65
CA LEU A 59 7.64 11.34 8.84
C LEU A 59 6.96 11.95 10.08
N PHE A 60 6.50 13.20 9.97
CA PHE A 60 5.76 13.86 11.05
C PHE A 60 4.50 13.08 11.43
N PHE A 61 3.77 12.56 10.44
CA PHE A 61 2.56 11.78 10.68
C PHE A 61 2.84 10.47 11.42
N THR A 62 3.92 9.80 11.06
CA THR A 62 4.39 8.59 11.74
C THR A 62 4.77 8.90 13.20
N PHE A 63 5.53 9.97 13.43
CA PHE A 63 5.87 10.40 14.78
C PHE A 63 4.63 10.78 15.59
N LEU A 64 3.62 11.39 14.98
CA LEU A 64 2.39 11.75 15.69
C LEU A 64 1.57 10.53 16.07
N LEU A 65 1.49 9.53 15.18
CA LEU A 65 0.73 8.30 15.38
C LEU A 65 1.27 7.46 16.55
N PHE A 66 2.59 7.38 16.72
CA PHE A 66 3.18 6.68 17.87
C PHE A 66 3.42 7.62 19.06
N GLY A 67 3.91 8.82 18.81
CA GLY A 67 4.29 9.78 19.84
C GLY A 67 3.12 10.25 20.68
N LEU A 68 1.97 10.60 20.08
CA LEU A 68 0.84 11.14 20.85
C LEU A 68 0.21 10.11 21.79
N PRO A 69 -0.08 8.86 21.37
CA PRO A 69 -0.65 7.85 22.26
C PRO A 69 0.34 7.38 23.33
N ILE A 70 1.63 7.23 22.99
CA ILE A 70 2.67 6.89 23.96
C ILE A 70 2.82 8.02 24.98
N PHE A 71 2.87 9.27 24.52
CA PHE A 71 2.92 10.42 25.40
C PHE A 71 1.69 10.48 26.31
N THR A 72 0.50 10.23 25.75
CA THR A 72 -0.75 10.20 26.52
C THR A 72 -0.72 9.11 27.59
N TYR A 73 -0.17 7.93 27.29
CA TYR A 73 -0.02 6.84 28.26
C TYR A 73 0.83 7.28 29.46
N PHE A 74 2.04 7.78 29.21
CA PHE A 74 2.96 8.18 30.28
C PHE A 74 2.45 9.41 31.05
N TYR A 75 1.82 10.35 30.35
CA TYR A 75 1.20 11.51 30.97
C TYR A 75 0.04 11.11 31.90
N THR A 76 -0.83 10.20 31.44
CA THR A 76 -1.96 9.70 32.24
C THR A 76 -1.48 8.88 33.45
N GLN A 77 -0.43 8.06 33.28
CA GLN A 77 0.20 7.32 34.36
C GLN A 77 0.76 8.25 35.44
N ALA A 78 1.34 9.40 35.05
CA ALA A 78 1.95 10.32 35.99
C ALA A 78 0.94 11.19 36.77
N TYR A 79 -0.16 11.61 36.13
CA TYR A 79 -1.04 12.64 36.69
C TYR A 79 -2.45 12.16 37.07
N VAL A 80 -2.95 11.07 36.50
CA VAL A 80 -4.36 10.67 36.66
C VAL A 80 -4.52 9.35 37.41
N PHE A 81 -3.80 8.30 37.02
CA PHE A 81 -3.96 6.95 37.60
C PHE A 81 -2.61 6.21 37.75
N PRO A 82 -1.79 6.54 38.76
CA PRO A 82 -0.42 6.00 38.89
C PRO A 82 -0.33 4.53 39.31
N TYR A 83 -1.42 3.94 39.82
CA TYR A 83 -1.37 2.59 40.40
C TYR A 83 -1.79 1.48 39.45
N GLU A 84 -2.52 1.80 38.38
CA GLU A 84 -3.17 0.79 37.54
C GLU A 84 -2.87 0.99 36.04
N PRO A 85 -2.05 0.14 35.43
CA PRO A 85 -1.62 0.30 34.03
C PRO A 85 -2.78 0.14 33.04
N VAL A 86 -3.86 -0.55 33.44
CA VAL A 86 -5.03 -0.78 32.57
C VAL A 86 -5.75 0.53 32.24
N TYR A 87 -5.94 1.42 33.21
CA TYR A 87 -6.61 2.70 32.95
C TYR A 87 -5.78 3.60 32.02
N CYS A 88 -4.46 3.56 32.16
CA CYS A 88 -3.53 4.28 31.29
C CYS A 88 -3.57 3.72 29.86
N ALA A 89 -3.66 2.39 29.72
CA ALA A 89 -3.82 1.74 28.43
C ALA A 89 -5.15 2.13 27.76
N VAL A 90 -6.26 2.15 28.50
CA VAL A 90 -7.56 2.59 27.98
C VAL A 90 -7.50 4.04 27.51
N ALA A 91 -6.89 4.93 28.30
CA ALA A 91 -6.69 6.33 27.90
C ALA A 91 -5.86 6.46 26.61
N ALA A 92 -4.82 5.65 26.45
CA ALA A 92 -4.04 5.61 25.22
C ALA A 92 -4.87 5.15 24.01
N VAL A 93 -5.70 4.12 24.15
CA VAL A 93 -6.61 3.66 23.09
C VAL A 93 -7.61 4.74 22.69
N VAL A 94 -8.18 5.46 23.67
CA VAL A 94 -9.05 6.60 23.40
C VAL A 94 -8.29 7.70 22.64
N SER A 95 -7.05 8.00 23.03
CA SER A 95 -6.18 8.96 22.36
C SER A 95 -5.92 8.59 20.89
N VAL A 96 -5.68 7.31 20.57
CA VAL A 96 -5.50 6.86 19.17
C VAL A 96 -6.72 7.17 18.31
N ASN A 97 -7.94 6.98 18.84
CA ASN A 97 -9.15 7.31 18.09
C ASN A 97 -9.24 8.82 17.79
N ILE A 98 -8.82 9.67 18.74
CA ILE A 98 -8.72 11.11 18.54
C ILE A 98 -7.66 11.44 17.47
N VAL A 99 -6.48 10.80 17.54
CA VAL A 99 -5.41 10.95 16.53
C VAL A 99 -5.89 10.55 15.15
N LEU A 100 -6.69 9.49 15.03
CA LEU A 100 -7.26 9.05 13.76
C LEU A 100 -8.18 10.12 13.17
N VAL A 101 -9.06 10.71 13.97
CA VAL A 101 -9.91 11.82 13.51
C VAL A 101 -9.06 13.03 13.11
N LEU A 102 -8.07 13.38 13.92
CA LEU A 102 -7.14 14.47 13.65
C LEU A 102 -6.35 14.23 12.36
N TYR A 103 -5.95 12.99 12.09
CA TYR A 103 -5.31 12.59 10.83
C TYR A 103 -6.18 12.94 9.64
N ILE A 104 -7.44 12.52 9.67
CA ILE A 104 -8.39 12.73 8.58
C ILE A 104 -8.58 14.21 8.33
N LEU A 105 -8.69 15.02 9.39
CA LEU A 105 -8.79 16.48 9.27
C LEU A 105 -7.54 17.11 8.65
N VAL A 106 -6.35 16.71 9.11
CA VAL A 106 -5.08 17.19 8.56
C VAL A 106 -4.92 16.78 7.09
N ALA A 107 -5.30 15.55 6.74
CA ALA A 107 -5.29 15.06 5.37
C ALA A 107 -6.25 15.88 4.50
N ALA A 108 -7.49 16.12 4.96
CA ALA A 108 -8.48 16.91 4.25
C ALA A 108 -8.05 18.38 4.06
N LEU A 109 -7.35 18.96 5.04
CA LEU A 109 -6.81 20.31 4.90
C LEU A 109 -5.57 20.34 3.99
N SER A 110 -4.76 19.29 4.02
CA SER A 110 -3.56 19.13 3.20
C SER A 110 -3.84 18.79 1.73
N ASP A 111 -5.04 18.31 1.39
CA ASP A 111 -5.42 17.94 0.02
C ASP A 111 -5.80 19.18 -0.84
N ARG A 112 -5.81 20.38 -0.26
CA ARG A 112 -6.08 21.61 -1.01
C ARG A 112 -4.87 21.93 -1.92
N PRO A 113 -5.04 21.99 -3.25
CA PRO A 113 -3.95 22.34 -4.15
C PRO A 113 -3.55 23.80 -3.90
N SER A 114 -2.27 24.02 -3.56
CA SER A 114 -1.69 25.35 -3.41
C SER A 114 -1.93 26.16 -4.69
N LYS A 115 -2.63 27.29 -4.59
CA LYS A 115 -2.89 28.22 -5.72
C LYS A 115 -1.75 29.22 -5.96
N ASP A 116 -0.53 28.89 -5.53
CA ASP A 116 0.52 29.90 -5.30
C ASP A 116 1.61 29.99 -6.38
N ASP A 117 1.40 29.39 -7.55
CA ASP A 117 2.35 29.49 -8.68
C ASP A 117 1.96 30.56 -9.73
N LYS A 118 0.96 31.43 -9.47
CA LYS A 118 0.38 32.32 -10.50
C LYS A 118 0.53 33.83 -10.25
N LYS A 119 1.50 34.28 -9.45
CA LYS A 119 1.83 35.71 -9.28
C LYS A 119 3.31 35.97 -8.99
N LYS A 120 4.22 35.55 -9.89
CA LYS A 120 5.63 36.00 -9.82
C LYS A 120 6.20 36.30 -11.20
N ASN A 121 5.46 37.12 -11.94
CA ASN A 121 5.79 37.64 -13.25
C ASN A 121 4.73 38.67 -13.65
N GLU A 122 4.71 39.79 -12.92
CA GLU A 122 4.26 41.10 -13.40
C GLU A 122 5.25 42.15 -12.88
#